data_AF-A0A7C4FEW4-F1
#
_entry.id   AF-A0A7C4FEW4-F1
#
_cell.length_a   1.000
_cell.length_b   1.000
_cell.length_c   1.000
_cell.angle_alpha   90.00
_cell.angle_beta   90.00
_cell.angle_gamma   90.00
#
_symmetry.space_group_name_H-M   'P 1'
#
loop_
_entity.id
_entity.type
_entity.pdbx_description
1 polymer ?
#
loop_
_entity_poly.entity_id
_entity_poly.type
_entity_poly.pdbx_seq_one_letter_code
_entity_poly.pdbx_strand_id
1 'polypeptide(L)'
;MEPYVVRFVAVGRRKGKTSIASQVIAKLKLRGYVVGVVKHVHGDVDVADKDSYVYRDAGADVVVLSSERGGAILMTKWVDDLKHALSSVSTPIVVVEGFRGSDIGDAVIVAEDLKEVGELSRGVRNVVCAVVRESVEGFAQGLEAEERTVKLFAFSDVERIVDLIESRALEFIESQTARANCRYCGFETCRAFAKAFAMGKTSWCPVVSEVRLTVDGKSVPLNPFVKRALRSTIEGFVSSLKGVSESRRKIIIEIES
;
A
#
# COMPACT_ATOMS: atom_id res chain seq x y z
N MET A 1 2.43 -0.94 10.45
CA MET A 1 2.27 -2.06 9.48
C MET A 1 2.38 -1.46 8.09
N GLU A 2 2.99 -2.18 7.17
CA GLU A 2 3.12 -1.74 5.77
C GLU A 2 1.75 -1.81 5.06
N PRO A 3 1.46 -0.88 4.14
CA PRO A 3 0.23 -0.89 3.39
C PRO A 3 0.24 -2.00 2.33
N TYR A 4 -0.93 -2.57 2.06
CA TYR A 4 -1.11 -3.41 0.87
C TYR A 4 -1.14 -2.52 -0.38
N VAL A 5 -0.31 -2.84 -1.37
CA VAL A 5 -0.18 -2.07 -2.61
C VAL A 5 -0.67 -2.92 -3.78
N VAL A 6 -1.56 -2.36 -4.60
CA VAL A 6 -2.02 -2.96 -5.86
C VAL A 6 -1.88 -1.98 -7.02
N ARG A 7 -1.11 -2.38 -8.04
CA ARG A 7 -0.80 -1.58 -9.22
C ARG A 7 -1.68 -1.98 -10.41
N PHE A 8 -2.27 -1.00 -11.09
CA PHE A 8 -2.95 -1.17 -12.36
C PHE A 8 -2.00 -0.75 -13.49
N VAL A 9 -1.65 -1.70 -14.36
CA VAL A 9 -0.64 -1.52 -15.42
C VAL A 9 -1.23 -1.87 -16.80
N ALA A 10 -0.76 -1.19 -17.84
CA ALA A 10 -1.19 -1.43 -19.22
C ALA A 10 -0.07 -1.04 -20.20
N VAL A 11 -0.10 -1.54 -21.43
CA VAL A 11 0.91 -1.26 -22.47
C VAL A 11 0.98 0.22 -22.84
N GLY A 12 -0.14 0.94 -22.75
CA GLY A 12 -0.21 2.36 -23.16
C GLY A 12 -1.25 3.19 -22.40
N ARG A 13 -1.40 4.44 -22.84
CA ARG A 13 -2.42 5.38 -22.35
C ARG A 13 -3.82 4.93 -22.80
N ARG A 14 -4.86 5.40 -22.09
CA ARG A 14 -6.28 5.19 -22.43
C ARG A 14 -6.78 3.73 -22.52
N LYS A 15 -6.04 2.78 -21.98
CA LYS A 15 -6.43 1.36 -21.88
C LYS A 15 -7.45 1.04 -20.76
N GLY A 16 -8.09 2.05 -20.16
CA GLY A 16 -9.10 1.86 -19.11
C GLY A 16 -8.58 1.72 -17.68
N LYS A 17 -7.26 1.86 -17.43
CA LYS A 17 -6.66 1.80 -16.07
C LYS A 17 -7.36 2.69 -15.06
N THR A 18 -7.50 3.99 -15.36
CA THR A 18 -8.16 4.95 -14.47
C THR A 18 -9.62 4.57 -14.21
N SER A 19 -10.32 4.03 -15.20
CA SER A 19 -11.71 3.61 -15.05
C SER A 19 -11.84 2.41 -14.12
N ILE A 20 -11.07 1.34 -14.37
CA ILE A 20 -11.16 0.14 -13.52
C ILE A 20 -10.65 0.42 -12.10
N ALA A 21 -9.54 1.15 -11.96
CA ALA A 21 -9.00 1.52 -10.65
C ALA A 21 -9.99 2.39 -9.86
N SER A 22 -10.62 3.39 -10.49
CA SER A 22 -11.63 4.22 -9.84
C SER A 22 -12.84 3.41 -9.38
N GLN A 23 -13.32 2.46 -10.19
CA GLN A 23 -14.45 1.61 -9.81
C GLN A 23 -14.11 0.67 -8.66
N VAL A 24 -12.89 0.11 -8.65
CA VAL A 24 -12.36 -0.69 -7.53
C VAL A 24 -12.27 0.14 -6.26
N ILE A 25 -11.72 1.36 -6.33
CA ILE A 25 -11.64 2.28 -5.19
C ILE A 25 -13.04 2.58 -4.66
N ALA A 26 -14.00 2.94 -5.52
CA ALA A 26 -15.36 3.24 -5.11
C ALA A 26 -15.99 2.07 -4.35
N LYS A 27 -15.84 0.84 -4.85
CA LYS A 27 -16.38 -0.37 -4.20
C LYS A 27 -15.66 -0.69 -2.88
N LEU A 28 -14.33 -0.58 -2.81
CA LEU A 28 -13.59 -0.73 -1.54
C LEU A 28 -14.01 0.31 -0.49
N LYS A 29 -14.23 1.56 -0.92
CA LYS A 29 -14.75 2.63 -0.05
C LYS A 29 -16.16 2.32 0.44
N LEU A 30 -17.05 1.82 -0.43
CA LEU A 30 -18.40 1.37 -0.04
C LEU A 30 -18.34 0.23 0.98
N ARG A 31 -17.35 -0.66 0.90
CA ARG A 31 -17.09 -1.73 1.89
C ARG A 31 -16.43 -1.23 3.18
N GLY A 32 -16.16 0.08 3.30
CA GLY A 32 -15.63 0.72 4.50
C GLY A 32 -14.11 0.69 4.63
N TYR A 33 -13.37 0.32 3.59
CA TYR A 33 -11.91 0.33 3.60
C TYR A 33 -11.33 1.75 3.51
N VAL A 34 -10.13 1.92 4.07
CA VAL A 34 -9.33 3.14 3.94
C VAL A 34 -8.33 2.91 2.80
N VAL A 35 -8.49 3.69 1.74
CA VAL A 35 -7.76 3.53 0.48
C VAL A 35 -7.10 4.84 0.10
N GLY A 36 -5.80 4.79 -0.17
CA GLY A 36 -5.02 5.87 -0.77
C GLY A 36 -4.73 5.57 -2.24
N VAL A 37 -4.28 6.59 -2.97
CA VAL A 37 -3.97 6.48 -4.40
C VAL A 37 -2.62 7.08 -4.70
N VAL A 38 -1.83 6.39 -5.53
CA VAL A 38 -0.64 6.94 -6.18
C VAL A 38 -0.86 6.87 -7.69
N LYS A 39 -0.72 8.00 -8.38
CA LYS A 39 -0.84 8.05 -9.84
C LYS A 39 0.48 8.49 -10.45
N HIS A 40 1.06 7.66 -11.31
CA HIS A 40 2.26 8.01 -12.06
C HIS A 40 1.88 8.83 -13.29
N VAL A 41 2.25 10.11 -13.29
CA VAL A 41 2.04 11.02 -14.43
C VAL A 41 3.34 11.13 -15.21
N HIS A 42 3.26 11.06 -16.53
CA HIS A 42 4.40 11.29 -17.40
C HIS A 42 4.37 12.75 -17.86
N GLY A 43 5.40 13.53 -17.50
CA GLY A 43 5.45 14.97 -17.69
C GLY A 43 5.01 15.73 -16.44
N ASP A 44 4.57 16.98 -16.62
CA ASP A 44 4.15 17.82 -15.50
C ASP A 44 2.84 17.34 -14.85
N VAL A 45 2.78 17.45 -13.53
CA VAL A 45 1.53 17.31 -12.79
C VAL A 45 0.73 18.59 -13.00
N ASP A 46 -0.36 18.48 -13.75
CA ASP A 46 -1.29 19.58 -14.00
C ASP A 46 -2.18 19.80 -12.75
N VAL A 47 -1.99 20.91 -12.07
CA VAL A 47 -2.81 21.33 -10.92
C VAL A 47 -3.76 22.38 -11.46
N ALA A 48 -5.07 22.15 -11.34
CA ALA A 48 -6.10 23.03 -11.92
C ALA A 48 -6.00 24.50 -11.45
N ASP A 49 -5.29 24.76 -10.36
CA ASP A 49 -5.04 26.10 -9.83
C ASP A 49 -3.79 26.72 -10.49
N LYS A 50 -4.02 27.54 -11.51
CA LYS A 50 -2.96 28.25 -12.26
C LYS A 50 -2.12 29.17 -11.37
N ASP A 51 -2.69 29.72 -10.30
CA ASP A 51 -1.97 30.67 -9.43
C ASP A 51 -0.94 29.97 -8.55
N SER A 52 -1.14 28.68 -8.27
CA SER A 52 -0.20 27.85 -7.51
C SER A 52 1.15 27.64 -8.23
N TYR A 53 1.16 27.71 -9.57
CA TYR A 53 2.37 27.62 -10.37
C TYR A 53 3.29 28.82 -10.18
N VAL A 54 2.75 30.00 -9.88
CA VAL A 54 3.56 31.23 -9.71
C VAL A 54 4.54 31.07 -8.55
N TYR A 55 4.13 30.43 -7.45
CA TYR A 55 5.03 30.16 -6.32
C TYR A 55 6.11 29.13 -6.64
N ARG A 56 5.75 28.12 -7.45
CA ARG A 56 6.70 27.11 -7.93
C ARG A 56 7.78 27.75 -8.81
N ASP A 57 7.35 28.56 -9.77
CA ASP A 57 8.23 29.24 -10.73
C ASP A 57 9.05 30.35 -10.04
N ALA A 58 8.54 30.93 -8.96
CA ALA A 58 9.29 31.81 -8.06
C ALA A 58 10.35 31.08 -7.20
N GLY A 59 10.43 29.75 -7.27
CA GLY A 59 11.46 28.95 -6.62
C GLY A 59 11.06 28.34 -5.27
N ALA A 60 9.77 28.27 -4.95
CA ALA A 60 9.32 27.55 -3.75
C ALA A 60 9.62 26.05 -3.86
N ASP A 61 10.32 25.50 -2.86
CA ASP A 61 10.59 24.06 -2.77
C ASP A 61 9.30 23.26 -2.47
N VAL A 62 8.39 23.85 -1.70
CA VAL A 62 7.11 23.26 -1.29
C VAL A 62 6.02 24.33 -1.33
N VAL A 63 4.87 24.02 -1.94
CA VAL A 63 3.67 24.87 -1.96
C VAL A 63 2.52 24.09 -1.33
N VAL A 64 1.81 24.71 -0.36
CA VAL A 64 0.64 24.12 0.29
C VAL A 64 -0.61 24.91 -0.09
N LEU A 65 -1.56 24.24 -0.74
CA LEU A 65 -2.90 24.77 -1.03
C LEU A 65 -3.85 24.28 0.06
N SER A 66 -4.64 25.18 0.63
CA SER A 66 -5.57 24.86 1.71
C SER A 66 -6.91 25.55 1.48
N SER A 67 -8.00 24.80 1.64
CA SER A 67 -9.38 25.26 1.52
C SER A 67 -10.29 24.46 2.46
N GLU A 68 -11.51 24.95 2.67
CA GLU A 68 -12.53 24.21 3.44
C GLU A 68 -12.88 22.84 2.83
N ARG A 69 -12.63 22.65 1.53
CA ARG A 69 -12.93 21.41 0.79
C ARG A 69 -11.74 20.46 0.68
N GLY A 70 -10.58 20.82 1.25
CA GLY A 70 -9.36 20.02 1.20
C GLY A 70 -8.12 20.84 0.87
N GLY A 71 -7.00 20.16 0.69
CA GLY A 71 -5.73 20.78 0.35
C GLY A 71 -4.89 19.95 -0.60
N ALA A 72 -3.79 20.54 -1.07
CA ALA A 72 -2.81 19.89 -1.92
C ALA A 72 -1.40 20.34 -1.50
N ILE A 73 -0.42 19.46 -1.69
CA ILE A 73 0.99 19.77 -1.47
C ILE A 73 1.72 19.56 -2.80
N LEU A 74 2.40 20.59 -3.27
CA LEU A 74 3.25 20.55 -4.44
C LEU A 74 4.71 20.58 -3.99
N MET A 75 5.53 19.67 -4.51
CA MET A 75 6.95 19.56 -4.19
C MET A 75 7.75 19.57 -5.49
N THR A 76 8.76 20.43 -5.58
CA THR A 76 9.60 20.57 -6.80
C THR A 76 10.77 19.58 -6.82
N LYS A 77 11.29 19.22 -5.65
CA LYS A 77 12.36 18.24 -5.48
C LYS A 77 11.75 16.86 -5.20
N TRP A 78 11.27 16.18 -6.25
CA TRP A 78 10.65 14.86 -6.15
C TRP A 78 11.52 13.77 -6.80
N VAL A 79 11.61 12.61 -6.16
CA VAL A 79 12.23 11.42 -6.73
C VAL A 79 11.14 10.54 -7.35
N ASP A 80 11.17 10.37 -8.68
CA ASP A 80 10.17 9.59 -9.42
C ASP A 80 10.36 8.07 -9.28
N ASP A 81 10.07 7.57 -8.09
CA ASP A 81 10.00 6.14 -7.80
C ASP A 81 8.82 5.81 -6.89
N LEU A 82 8.30 4.57 -7.00
CA LEU A 82 7.11 4.17 -6.27
C LEU A 82 7.34 4.11 -4.75
N LYS A 83 8.54 3.74 -4.29
CA LYS A 83 8.85 3.66 -2.86
C LYS A 83 8.79 5.04 -2.22
N HIS A 84 9.34 6.05 -2.89
CA HIS A 84 9.26 7.44 -2.47
C HIS A 84 7.81 7.93 -2.47
N ALA A 85 7.04 7.66 -3.53
CA ALA A 85 5.63 8.01 -3.60
C ALA A 85 4.78 7.41 -2.46
N LEU A 86 4.99 6.11 -2.16
CA LEU A 86 4.30 5.41 -1.07
C LEU A 86 4.62 6.00 0.30
N SER A 87 5.80 6.58 0.50
CA SER A 87 6.16 7.21 1.78
C SER A 87 5.30 8.43 2.13
N SER A 88 4.63 9.02 1.12
CA SER A 88 3.71 10.16 1.28
C SER A 88 2.25 9.75 1.50
N VAL A 89 1.93 8.45 1.46
CA VAL A 89 0.56 7.93 1.62
C VAL A 89 0.47 7.05 2.86
N SER A 90 -0.35 7.47 3.82
CA SER A 90 -0.55 6.76 5.09
C SER A 90 -1.92 6.07 5.16
N THR A 91 -2.18 5.13 4.25
CA THR A 91 -3.43 4.36 4.21
C THR A 91 -3.17 2.86 4.15
N PRO A 92 -3.97 2.00 4.81
CA PRO A 92 -3.77 0.54 4.84
C PRO A 92 -3.75 -0.14 3.46
N ILE A 93 -4.52 0.39 2.50
CA ILE A 93 -4.55 -0.09 1.12
C ILE A 93 -4.17 1.09 0.22
N VAL A 94 -3.28 0.88 -0.75
CA VAL A 94 -2.89 1.88 -1.75
C VAL A 94 -3.12 1.31 -3.14
N VAL A 95 -3.97 1.99 -3.92
CA VAL A 95 -4.16 1.71 -5.34
C VAL A 95 -3.19 2.56 -6.14
N VAL A 96 -2.43 1.94 -7.03
CA VAL A 96 -1.42 2.62 -7.85
C VAL A 96 -1.82 2.55 -9.32
N GLU A 97 -1.84 3.67 -10.01
CA GLU A 97 -1.96 3.70 -11.48
C GLU A 97 -0.58 3.99 -12.08
N GLY A 98 0.01 3.00 -12.78
CA GLY A 98 1.34 3.13 -13.39
C GLY A 98 2.44 2.35 -12.67
N PHE A 99 3.68 2.85 -12.70
CA PHE A 99 4.88 2.16 -12.18
C PHE A 99 5.00 0.71 -12.66
N ARG A 100 4.88 0.48 -13.98
CA ARG A 100 4.90 -0.86 -14.61
C ARG A 100 6.14 -1.67 -14.22
N GLY A 101 7.32 -1.03 -14.22
CA GLY A 101 8.61 -1.65 -13.91
C GLY A 101 8.89 -1.87 -12.41
N SER A 102 8.02 -1.41 -11.52
CA SER A 102 8.18 -1.63 -10.08
C SER A 102 7.87 -3.08 -9.71
N ASP A 103 8.57 -3.58 -8.70
CA ASP A 103 8.32 -4.89 -8.07
C ASP A 103 7.59 -4.77 -6.73
N ILE A 104 7.20 -3.56 -6.33
CA ILE A 104 6.44 -3.31 -5.10
C ILE A 104 4.95 -3.58 -5.34
N GLY A 105 4.37 -4.42 -4.50
CA GLY A 105 2.94 -4.73 -4.50
C GLY A 105 2.50 -5.67 -5.63
N ASP A 106 1.23 -6.04 -5.55
CA ASP A 106 0.55 -6.85 -6.57
C ASP A 106 0.32 -6.03 -7.85
N ALA A 107 0.17 -6.71 -8.97
CA ALA A 107 -0.17 -6.10 -10.25
C ALA A 107 -1.46 -6.68 -10.85
N VAL A 108 -2.35 -5.79 -11.25
CA VAL A 108 -3.49 -6.05 -12.11
C VAL A 108 -3.15 -5.52 -13.51
N ILE A 109 -3.05 -6.43 -14.46
CA ILE A 109 -2.90 -6.07 -15.87
C ILE A 109 -4.25 -5.56 -16.39
N VAL A 110 -4.25 -4.47 -17.14
CA VAL A 110 -5.40 -3.97 -17.89
C VAL A 110 -5.03 -3.98 -19.35
N ALA A 111 -5.69 -4.82 -20.12
CA ALA A 111 -5.36 -5.13 -21.50
C ALA A 111 -6.60 -5.04 -22.39
N GLU A 112 -6.39 -4.76 -23.67
CA GLU A 112 -7.47 -4.83 -24.66
C GLU A 112 -7.86 -6.28 -24.94
N ASP A 113 -6.84 -7.12 -25.18
CA ASP A 113 -6.96 -8.51 -25.61
C ASP A 113 -5.95 -9.43 -24.88
N LEU A 114 -6.01 -10.73 -25.17
CA LEU A 114 -5.14 -11.75 -24.56
C LEU A 114 -3.67 -11.63 -24.98
N LYS A 115 -3.39 -11.08 -26.17
CA LYS A 115 -2.03 -10.88 -26.65
C LYS A 115 -1.32 -9.83 -25.80
N GLU A 116 -1.98 -8.72 -25.51
CA GLU A 116 -1.47 -7.68 -24.61
C GLU A 116 -1.23 -8.23 -23.19
N VAL A 117 -2.08 -9.13 -22.69
CA VAL A 117 -1.84 -9.81 -21.41
C VAL A 117 -0.53 -10.58 -21.42
N GLY A 118 -0.29 -11.39 -22.47
CA GLY A 118 0.96 -12.15 -22.63
C GLY A 118 2.20 -11.28 -22.78
N GLU A 119 2.09 -10.13 -23.45
CA GLU A 119 3.19 -9.15 -23.56
C GLU A 119 3.52 -8.50 -22.21
N LEU A 120 2.49 -8.16 -21.43
CA LEU A 120 2.66 -7.51 -20.13
C LEU A 120 3.16 -8.48 -19.06
N SER A 121 2.65 -9.71 -19.03
CA SER A 121 2.96 -10.70 -17.99
C SER A 121 4.45 -11.08 -17.93
N ARG A 122 5.17 -10.99 -19.06
CA ARG A 122 6.63 -11.23 -19.11
C ARG A 122 7.46 -10.17 -18.39
N GLY A 123 6.99 -8.92 -18.39
CA GLY A 123 7.75 -7.78 -17.88
C GLY A 123 7.25 -7.24 -16.53
N VAL A 124 6.07 -7.64 -16.08
CA VAL A 124 5.45 -7.16 -14.84
C VAL A 124 5.59 -8.21 -13.77
N ARG A 125 6.19 -7.84 -12.63
CA ARG A 125 6.28 -8.71 -11.46
C ARG A 125 4.98 -8.69 -10.64
N ASN A 126 4.75 -9.77 -9.91
CA ASN A 126 3.63 -9.96 -8.97
C ASN A 126 2.23 -9.80 -9.60
N VAL A 127 2.05 -10.27 -10.83
CA VAL A 127 0.73 -10.26 -11.49
C VAL A 127 -0.23 -11.19 -10.76
N VAL A 128 -1.37 -10.67 -10.29
CA VAL A 128 -2.42 -11.45 -9.62
C VAL A 128 -3.60 -11.75 -10.53
N CYS A 129 -3.89 -10.86 -11.49
CA CYS A 129 -4.89 -11.06 -12.52
C CYS A 129 -4.68 -10.11 -13.70
N ALA A 130 -5.41 -10.37 -14.78
CA ALA A 130 -5.57 -9.46 -15.89
C ALA A 130 -7.06 -9.17 -16.13
N VAL A 131 -7.34 -7.94 -16.53
CA VAL A 131 -8.66 -7.42 -16.91
C VAL A 131 -8.61 -7.15 -18.40
N VAL A 132 -9.49 -7.82 -19.14
CA VAL A 132 -9.55 -7.77 -20.60
C VAL A 132 -10.83 -7.03 -21.02
N ARG A 133 -10.72 -6.11 -21.98
CA ARG A 133 -11.87 -5.30 -22.44
C ARG A 133 -12.70 -6.02 -23.49
N GLU A 134 -12.06 -6.74 -24.40
CA GLU A 134 -12.75 -7.58 -25.36
C GLU A 134 -13.56 -8.67 -24.63
N SER A 135 -14.73 -9.01 -25.16
CA SER A 135 -15.63 -10.01 -24.57
C SER A 135 -14.92 -11.35 -24.46
N VAL A 136 -14.57 -11.73 -23.23
CA VAL A 136 -14.02 -13.05 -22.90
C VAL A 136 -15.19 -14.05 -22.76
N GLU A 137 -16.00 -14.21 -23.80
CA GLU A 137 -16.96 -15.31 -23.87
C GLU A 137 -16.17 -16.62 -23.90
N GLY A 138 -16.23 -17.40 -22.81
CA GLY A 138 -15.66 -18.75 -22.72
C GLY A 138 -14.39 -18.95 -21.90
N PHE A 139 -13.76 -17.91 -21.34
CA PHE A 139 -12.50 -18.05 -20.59
C PHE A 139 -12.69 -18.06 -19.07
N ALA A 140 -13.32 -19.12 -18.56
CA ALA A 140 -13.36 -19.41 -17.13
C ALA A 140 -12.05 -20.06 -16.60
N GLN A 141 -11.08 -20.32 -17.47
CA GLN A 141 -9.79 -20.89 -17.12
C GLN A 141 -8.69 -19.94 -17.61
N GLY A 142 -7.82 -19.52 -16.69
CA GLY A 142 -6.81 -18.50 -16.93
C GLY A 142 -5.87 -18.81 -18.09
N LEU A 143 -5.16 -17.80 -18.58
CA LEU A 143 -4.11 -18.00 -19.58
C LEU A 143 -2.89 -18.65 -18.92
N GLU A 144 -2.41 -19.74 -19.52
CA GLU A 144 -1.06 -20.24 -19.30
C GLU A 144 -0.08 -19.39 -20.12
N ALA A 145 0.41 -18.32 -19.51
CA ALA A 145 1.56 -17.60 -20.06
C ALA A 145 2.82 -18.18 -19.39
N GLU A 146 3.59 -18.97 -20.13
CA GLU A 146 4.94 -19.43 -19.73
C GLU A 146 5.00 -19.88 -18.25
N GLU A 147 4.24 -20.93 -17.90
CA GLU A 147 4.18 -21.58 -16.58
C GLU A 147 3.48 -20.81 -15.44
N ARG A 148 2.85 -19.66 -15.70
CA ARG A 148 2.03 -18.93 -14.72
C ARG A 148 0.59 -18.76 -15.19
N THR A 149 -0.36 -19.34 -14.45
CA THR A 149 -1.79 -19.14 -14.67
C THR A 149 -2.21 -17.74 -14.21
N VAL A 150 -2.40 -16.81 -15.15
CA VAL A 150 -2.95 -15.48 -14.84
C VAL A 150 -4.47 -15.56 -14.85
N LYS A 151 -5.10 -15.22 -13.72
CA LYS A 151 -6.56 -15.12 -13.62
C LYS A 151 -7.08 -14.02 -14.54
N LEU A 152 -8.06 -14.33 -15.37
CA LEU A 152 -8.66 -13.37 -16.29
C LEU A 152 -10.03 -12.92 -15.79
N PHE A 153 -10.30 -11.63 -15.95
CA PHE A 153 -11.59 -11.02 -15.67
C PHE A 153 -12.02 -10.17 -16.87
N ALA A 154 -13.32 -10.17 -17.17
CA ALA A 154 -13.86 -9.17 -18.08
C ALA A 154 -13.80 -7.78 -17.41
N PHE A 155 -13.75 -6.72 -18.20
CA PHE A 155 -13.80 -5.35 -17.70
C PHE A 155 -15.08 -5.06 -16.88
N SER A 156 -16.17 -5.80 -17.15
CA SER A 156 -17.43 -5.75 -16.41
C SER A 156 -17.40 -6.48 -15.05
N ASP A 157 -16.44 -7.38 -14.81
CA ASP A 157 -16.36 -8.22 -13.61
C ASP A 157 -15.74 -7.50 -12.39
N VAL A 158 -16.07 -6.22 -12.22
CA VAL A 158 -15.44 -5.37 -11.20
C VAL A 158 -15.60 -5.92 -9.78
N GLU A 159 -16.76 -6.51 -9.45
CA GLU A 159 -16.95 -7.12 -8.12
C GLU A 159 -15.95 -8.24 -7.83
N ARG A 160 -15.71 -9.13 -8.80
CA ARG A 160 -14.75 -10.23 -8.63
C ARG A 160 -13.31 -9.71 -8.50
N ILE A 161 -12.98 -8.65 -9.21
CA ILE A 161 -11.68 -7.96 -9.09
C ILE A 161 -11.54 -7.37 -7.68
N VAL A 162 -12.58 -6.73 -7.16
CA VAL A 162 -12.60 -6.18 -5.79
C VAL A 162 -12.47 -7.29 -4.75
N ASP A 163 -13.19 -8.40 -4.91
CA ASP A 163 -13.10 -9.56 -4.00
C ASP A 163 -11.69 -10.15 -3.96
N LEU A 164 -11.03 -10.28 -5.12
CA LEU A 164 -9.65 -10.73 -5.19
C LEU A 164 -8.71 -9.75 -4.47
N ILE A 165 -8.82 -8.46 -4.76
CA ILE A 165 -8.00 -7.41 -4.14
C ILE A 165 -8.22 -7.36 -2.63
N GLU A 166 -9.45 -7.44 -2.16
CA GLU A 166 -9.79 -7.49 -0.74
C GLU A 166 -9.16 -8.71 -0.07
N SER A 167 -9.30 -9.89 -0.67
CA SER A 167 -8.73 -11.12 -0.11
C SER A 167 -7.21 -11.03 0.02
N ARG A 168 -6.53 -10.53 -1.03
CA ARG A 168 -5.08 -10.30 -1.07
C ARG A 168 -4.64 -9.26 -0.06
N ALA A 169 -5.37 -8.16 0.07
CA ALA A 169 -5.09 -7.11 1.05
C ALA A 169 -5.14 -7.65 2.48
N LEU A 170 -6.21 -8.37 2.82
CA LEU A 170 -6.37 -8.95 4.15
C LEU A 170 -5.31 -10.03 4.44
N GLU A 171 -4.94 -10.84 3.44
CA GLU A 171 -3.89 -11.86 3.58
C GLU A 171 -2.52 -11.23 3.82
N PHE A 172 -2.21 -10.16 3.08
CA PHE A 172 -0.97 -9.39 3.22
C PHE A 172 -0.89 -8.69 4.58
N ILE A 173 -1.98 -8.06 5.04
CA ILE A 173 -2.00 -7.41 6.35
C ILE A 173 -1.88 -8.46 7.46
N GLU A 174 -2.58 -9.59 7.32
CA GLU A 174 -2.50 -10.69 8.28
C GLU A 174 -1.12 -11.34 8.33
N SER A 175 -0.38 -11.42 7.20
CA SER A 175 0.98 -11.98 7.14
C SER A 175 1.99 -11.19 7.97
N GLN A 176 1.73 -9.90 8.19
CA GLN A 176 2.55 -9.05 9.05
C GLN A 176 2.26 -9.25 10.54
N THR A 177 1.24 -10.04 10.89
CA THR A 177 0.94 -10.40 12.29
C THR A 177 1.67 -11.68 12.70
N ALA A 178 1.63 -12.02 13.99
CA ALA A 178 2.16 -13.29 14.48
C ALA A 178 1.31 -14.52 14.06
N ARG A 179 0.13 -14.31 13.45
CA ARG A 179 -0.84 -15.36 13.06
C ARG A 179 -1.23 -16.33 14.20
N ALA A 180 -1.07 -15.89 15.44
CA ALA A 180 -1.28 -16.72 16.63
C ALA A 180 -2.71 -16.63 17.19
N ASN A 181 -3.58 -15.77 16.64
CA ASN A 181 -4.94 -15.52 17.14
C ASN A 181 -5.00 -15.27 18.68
N CYS A 182 -3.96 -14.62 19.21
CA CYS A 182 -3.77 -14.41 20.66
C CYS A 182 -4.79 -13.47 21.33
N ARG A 183 -5.59 -12.74 20.54
CA ARG A 183 -6.59 -11.76 20.99
C ARG A 183 -6.07 -10.55 21.79
N TYR A 184 -4.75 -10.34 21.92
CA TYR A 184 -4.19 -9.18 22.62
C TYR A 184 -4.58 -7.82 22.02
N CYS A 185 -4.98 -7.77 20.75
CA CYS A 185 -5.52 -6.58 20.10
C CYS A 185 -7.04 -6.41 20.27
N GLY A 186 -7.71 -7.32 20.97
CA GLY A 186 -9.17 -7.32 21.15
C GLY A 186 -9.96 -7.97 20.01
N PHE A 187 -9.30 -8.54 19.00
CA PHE A 187 -9.95 -9.25 17.89
C PHE A 187 -9.82 -10.76 18.04
N GLU A 188 -10.90 -11.49 17.70
CA GLU A 188 -10.98 -12.95 17.76
C GLU A 188 -9.88 -13.66 16.96
N THR A 189 -9.55 -13.12 15.78
CA THR A 189 -8.54 -13.68 14.88
C THR A 189 -7.64 -12.59 14.30
N CYS A 190 -6.45 -12.99 13.85
CA CYS A 190 -5.53 -12.11 13.11
C CYS A 190 -6.15 -11.59 11.81
N ARG A 191 -7.00 -12.40 11.13
CA ARG A 191 -7.83 -11.96 10.00
C ARG A 191 -8.82 -10.86 10.37
N ALA A 192 -9.50 -10.99 11.52
CA ALA A 192 -10.43 -9.96 12.00
C ALA A 192 -9.69 -8.66 12.32
N PHE A 193 -8.51 -8.76 12.95
CA PHE A 193 -7.61 -7.63 13.13
C PHE A 193 -7.19 -7.01 11.78
N ALA A 194 -6.79 -7.82 10.80
CA ALA A 194 -6.36 -7.34 9.49
C ALA A 194 -7.47 -6.54 8.78
N LYS A 195 -8.72 -7.02 8.88
CA LYS A 195 -9.89 -6.30 8.37
C LYS A 195 -10.11 -4.98 9.11
N ALA A 196 -10.04 -4.98 10.44
CA ALA A 196 -10.16 -3.76 11.23
C ALA A 196 -9.06 -2.74 10.91
N PHE A 197 -7.82 -3.18 10.71
CA PHE A 197 -6.70 -2.33 10.29
C PHE A 197 -6.95 -1.76 8.89
N ALA A 198 -7.36 -2.59 7.92
CA ALA A 198 -7.70 -2.15 6.57
C ALA A 198 -8.83 -1.10 6.53
N MET A 199 -9.75 -1.16 7.49
CA MET A 199 -10.83 -0.20 7.68
C MET A 199 -10.46 1.02 8.56
N GLY A 200 -9.19 1.13 8.99
CA GLY A 200 -8.72 2.24 9.82
C GLY A 200 -9.23 2.24 11.27
N LYS A 201 -9.79 1.12 11.75
CA LYS A 201 -10.31 0.98 13.13
C LYS A 201 -9.23 0.66 14.16
N THR A 202 -8.03 0.33 13.71
CA THR A 202 -6.84 0.07 14.53
C THR A 202 -5.60 0.37 13.70
N SER A 203 -4.46 0.59 14.35
CA SER A 203 -3.23 1.07 13.71
C SER A 203 -2.05 0.10 13.80
N TRP A 204 -2.06 -0.89 14.71
CA TRP A 204 -0.96 -1.84 14.86
C TRP A 204 -1.36 -3.13 15.58
N CYS A 205 -0.66 -4.23 15.28
CA CYS A 205 -0.78 -5.49 16.01
C CYS A 205 0.22 -5.52 17.18
N PRO A 206 -0.24 -5.76 18.43
CA PRO A 206 0.60 -5.60 19.61
C PRO A 206 1.61 -6.69 19.86
N VAL A 207 1.52 -7.79 19.13
CA VAL A 207 2.46 -8.90 19.23
C VAL A 207 3.69 -8.69 18.37
N VAL A 208 3.53 -8.04 17.22
CA VAL A 208 4.60 -7.88 16.22
C VAL A 208 5.29 -6.52 16.28
N SER A 209 4.72 -5.54 17.00
CA SER A 209 5.29 -4.20 17.04
C SER A 209 6.63 -4.11 17.79
N GLU A 210 7.61 -3.65 17.02
CA GLU A 210 8.76 -2.76 17.31
C GLU A 210 9.85 -3.16 18.31
N VAL A 211 9.59 -3.98 19.33
CA VAL A 211 10.66 -4.36 20.26
C VAL A 211 11.38 -5.61 19.77
N ARG A 212 12.64 -5.44 19.34
CA ARG A 212 13.60 -6.51 19.06
C ARG A 212 14.63 -6.54 20.19
N LEU A 213 14.84 -7.72 20.77
CA LEU A 213 15.94 -7.98 21.70
C LEU A 213 16.97 -8.85 21.02
N THR A 214 18.23 -8.49 21.13
CA THR A 214 19.36 -9.25 20.62
C THR A 214 20.34 -9.49 21.77
N VAL A 215 20.79 -10.72 21.94
CA VAL A 215 21.79 -11.13 22.95
C VAL A 215 22.88 -11.89 22.22
N ASP A 216 24.13 -11.44 22.32
CA ASP A 216 25.29 -12.01 21.62
C ASP A 216 25.06 -12.17 20.10
N GLY A 217 24.46 -11.14 19.48
CA GLY A 217 24.12 -11.15 18.06
C GLY A 217 22.93 -12.04 17.67
N LYS A 218 22.31 -12.76 18.61
CA LYS A 218 21.14 -13.63 18.36
C LYS A 218 19.83 -12.95 18.74
N SER A 219 18.84 -13.01 17.84
CA SER A 219 17.50 -12.47 18.10
C SER A 219 16.75 -13.33 19.13
N VAL A 220 16.29 -12.71 20.21
CA VAL A 220 15.50 -13.38 21.25
C VAL A 220 14.01 -13.19 20.97
N PRO A 221 13.22 -14.27 20.81
CA PRO A 221 11.76 -14.17 20.68
C PRO A 221 11.14 -13.62 21.96
N LEU A 222 10.35 -12.55 21.84
CA LEU A 222 9.67 -11.94 22.96
C LEU A 222 8.15 -12.11 22.85
N ASN A 223 7.52 -12.43 23.97
CA ASN A 223 6.06 -12.41 24.06
C ASN A 223 5.54 -10.95 24.18
N PRO A 224 4.23 -10.71 23.96
CA PRO A 224 3.65 -9.36 23.95
C PRO A 224 3.77 -8.61 25.27
N PHE A 225 3.68 -9.32 26.39
CA PHE A 225 3.85 -8.72 27.72
C PHE A 225 5.26 -8.16 27.87
N VAL A 226 6.30 -8.94 27.55
CA VAL A 226 7.70 -8.52 27.65
C VAL A 226 8.00 -7.37 26.67
N LYS A 227 7.49 -7.43 25.43
CA LYS A 227 7.62 -6.32 24.49
C LYS A 227 7.01 -5.02 25.04
N ARG A 228 5.81 -5.09 25.59
CA ARG A 228 5.13 -3.93 26.19
C ARG A 228 5.89 -3.41 27.40
N ALA A 229 6.30 -4.28 28.31
CA ALA A 229 7.05 -3.91 29.51
C ALA A 229 8.36 -3.21 29.15
N LEU A 230 9.14 -3.77 28.21
CA LEU A 230 10.37 -3.15 27.71
C LEU A 230 10.09 -1.80 27.07
N ARG A 231 9.11 -1.70 26.17
CA ARG A 231 8.77 -0.44 25.51
C ARG A 231 8.38 0.64 26.51
N SER A 232 7.43 0.36 27.40
CA SER A 232 6.96 1.33 28.41
C SER A 232 8.07 1.77 29.36
N THR A 233 8.95 0.85 29.76
CA THR A 233 10.09 1.17 30.61
C THR A 233 11.06 2.11 29.90
N ILE A 234 11.42 1.77 28.67
CA ILE A 234 12.36 2.54 27.84
C ILE A 234 11.78 3.92 27.50
N GLU A 235 10.52 4.00 27.08
CA GLU A 235 9.82 5.26 26.81
C GLU A 235 9.72 6.13 28.08
N GLY A 236 9.48 5.51 29.24
CA GLY A 236 9.49 6.21 30.53
C GLY A 236 10.84 6.85 30.84
N PHE A 237 11.93 6.11 30.69
CA PHE A 237 13.28 6.68 30.85
C PHE A 237 13.55 7.79 29.83
N VAL A 238 13.30 7.54 28.55
CA VAL A 238 13.62 8.46 27.47
C VAL A 238 12.80 9.76 27.54
N SER A 239 11.54 9.70 27.98
CA SER A 239 10.71 10.90 28.16
C SER A 239 11.17 11.79 29.32
N SER A 240 11.90 11.24 30.29
CA SER A 240 12.49 12.01 31.41
C SER A 240 13.79 12.74 31.04
N LEU A 241 14.39 12.43 29.88
CA LEU A 241 15.67 13.01 29.44
C LEU A 241 15.48 14.39 28.79
N LYS A 242 16.31 15.35 29.22
CA LYS A 242 16.37 16.69 28.60
C LYS A 242 17.04 16.63 27.23
N GLY A 243 16.53 17.41 26.28
CA GLY A 243 17.13 17.57 24.94
C GLY A 243 16.79 16.47 23.93
N VAL A 244 15.92 15.53 24.29
CA VAL A 244 15.47 14.47 23.38
C VAL A 244 14.08 14.82 22.82
N SER A 245 13.95 14.91 21.49
CA SER A 245 12.69 15.27 20.79
C SER A 245 11.55 14.29 21.09
N GLU A 246 10.30 14.75 21.18
CA GLU A 246 9.12 13.89 21.34
C GLU A 246 8.82 13.02 20.11
N SER A 247 9.19 13.46 18.91
CA SER A 247 8.92 12.78 17.64
C SER A 247 10.03 11.80 17.23
N ARG A 248 10.30 10.81 18.09
CA ARG A 248 11.41 9.85 17.92
C ARG A 248 11.04 8.74 16.93
N ARG A 249 11.94 8.42 16.00
CA ARG A 249 11.76 7.31 15.03
C ARG A 249 12.41 5.99 15.44
N LYS A 250 13.44 6.02 16.29
CA LYS A 250 14.21 4.83 16.71
C LYS A 250 14.91 5.09 18.05
N ILE A 251 14.90 4.10 18.95
CA ILE A 251 15.67 4.07 20.20
C ILE A 251 16.55 2.82 20.16
N ILE A 252 17.83 2.96 20.49
CA ILE A 252 18.79 1.86 20.62
C ILE A 252 19.36 1.92 22.03
N ILE A 253 19.37 0.79 22.73
CA ILE A 253 20.01 0.63 24.03
C ILE A 253 21.06 -0.46 23.87
N GLU A 254 22.30 -0.10 24.12
CA GLU A 254 23.46 -1.00 24.11
C GLU A 254 23.97 -1.08 25.55
N ILE A 255 24.17 -2.30 26.04
CA ILE A 255 24.71 -2.57 27.37
C ILE A 255 25.97 -3.39 27.15
N GLU A 256 27.12 -2.79 27.44
CA GLU A 256 28.42 -3.47 27.45
C GLU A 256 28.71 -3.92 28.89
N SER A 257 29.14 -5.17 29.03
CA SER A 257 29.49 -5.79 30.32
C SER A 257 30.95 -6.18 30.35
#